data_AF-A0A2T2SMJ9-F1
#
_entry.id   AF-A0A2T2SMJ9-F1
#
_cell.length_a   1.000
_cell.length_b   1.000
_cell.length_c   1.000
_cell.angle_alpha   90.00
_cell.angle_beta   90.00
_cell.angle_gamma   90.00
#
_symmetry.space_group_name_H-M   'P 1'
#
loop_
_entity.id
_entity.type
_entity.pdbx_description
1 polymer ?
#
loop_
_entity_poly.entity_id
_entity_poly.type
_entity_poly.pdbx_seq_one_letter_code
_entity_poly.pdbx_strand_id
1 'polypeptide(L)'
;MHDGPQHHSTQTPPHRMSAAAAHALIDAHEHFLLTTHISPDGDAIGSELGLARYLRHLGKSVTILNDDDLPDHLAWLPEAGRIETLVEGDVAQQKALAEAEVAVVLDTNAAERLGELAEPVRQGGTEVLLIDHHTEPEDWFDHAFQR
;
A
#
# COMPACT_ATOMS: atom_id res chain seq x y z
N MET A 1 -25.04 -13.83 -33.31
CA MET A 1 -23.86 -14.53 -32.76
C MET A 1 -22.70 -13.56 -32.91
N HIS A 2 -22.40 -12.80 -31.88
CA HIS A 2 -21.30 -11.83 -31.87
C HIS A 2 -20.34 -12.35 -30.80
N ASP A 3 -19.27 -13.01 -31.25
CA ASP A 3 -18.11 -13.27 -30.40
C ASP A 3 -17.43 -11.94 -30.14
N GLY A 4 -17.55 -11.44 -28.91
CA GLY A 4 -16.74 -10.33 -28.42
C GLY A 4 -15.30 -10.80 -28.21
N PRO A 5 -14.29 -9.97 -28.50
CA PRO A 5 -12.91 -10.35 -28.28
C PRO A 5 -12.67 -10.55 -26.78
N GLN A 6 -12.22 -11.75 -26.42
CA GLN A 6 -11.80 -12.07 -25.07
C GLN A 6 -10.55 -11.26 -24.73
N HIS A 7 -10.66 -10.32 -23.79
CA HIS A 7 -9.52 -9.66 -23.19
C HIS A 7 -8.77 -10.67 -22.31
N HIS A 8 -7.86 -11.43 -22.92
CA HIS A 8 -6.77 -12.04 -22.17
C HIS A 8 -5.75 -10.93 -21.90
N SER A 9 -5.90 -10.24 -20.77
CA SER A 9 -4.80 -9.44 -20.22
C SER A 9 -3.62 -10.39 -20.00
N THR A 10 -2.51 -10.12 -20.67
CA THR A 10 -1.26 -10.85 -20.49
C THR A 10 -0.72 -10.49 -19.11
N GLN A 11 -1.13 -11.28 -18.11
CA GLN A 11 -0.69 -11.15 -16.72
C GLN A 11 0.82 -11.32 -16.65
N THR A 12 1.53 -10.22 -16.40
CA THR A 12 2.96 -10.26 -16.11
C THR A 12 3.09 -10.12 -14.60
N PRO A 13 3.64 -11.11 -13.88
CA PRO A 13 3.78 -11.01 -12.44
C PRO A 13 4.65 -9.80 -12.06
N PRO A 14 4.40 -9.18 -10.89
CA PRO A 14 5.15 -8.01 -10.45
C PRO A 14 6.65 -8.30 -10.39
N HIS A 15 7.49 -7.28 -10.63
CA HIS A 15 8.93 -7.47 -10.63
C HIS A 15 9.41 -7.79 -9.21
N ARG A 16 9.85 -9.03 -9.00
CA ARG A 16 10.41 -9.46 -7.71
C ARG A 16 11.63 -8.61 -7.36
N MET A 17 11.53 -7.87 -6.27
CA MET A 17 12.60 -7.04 -5.74
C MET A 17 13.44 -7.80 -4.72
N SER A 18 14.74 -7.52 -4.73
CA SER A 18 15.62 -7.85 -3.61
C SER A 18 15.50 -6.78 -2.52
N ALA A 19 15.94 -7.10 -1.30
CA ALA A 19 16.00 -6.10 -0.23
C ALA A 19 16.88 -4.88 -0.59
N ALA A 20 17.97 -5.09 -1.35
CA ALA A 20 18.82 -4.01 -1.82
C ALA A 20 18.11 -3.09 -2.82
N ALA A 21 17.29 -3.67 -3.71
CA ALA A 21 16.48 -2.89 -4.64
C ALA A 21 15.37 -2.12 -3.90
N ALA A 22 14.72 -2.73 -2.92
CA ALA A 22 13.72 -2.05 -2.09
C ALA A 22 14.33 -0.87 -1.31
N HIS A 23 15.54 -1.03 -0.76
CA HIS A 23 16.27 0.09 -0.16
C HIS A 23 16.59 1.20 -1.17
N ALA A 24 17.04 0.86 -2.39
CA ALA A 24 17.30 1.86 -3.41
C ALA A 24 16.03 2.64 -3.82
N LEU A 25 14.88 1.97 -3.87
CA LEU A 25 13.58 2.61 -4.11
C LEU A 25 13.23 3.59 -2.99
N ILE A 26 13.44 3.19 -1.73
CA ILE A 26 13.21 4.04 -0.56
C ILE A 26 14.14 5.26 -0.56
N ASP A 27 15.42 5.08 -0.90
CA ASP A 27 16.38 6.18 -0.93
C ASP A 27 16.06 7.21 -2.01
N ALA A 28 15.49 6.78 -3.14
CA ALA A 28 15.21 7.62 -4.31
C ALA A 28 13.97 8.53 -4.17
N HIS A 29 13.09 8.28 -3.21
CA HIS A 29 11.81 8.98 -3.07
C HIS A 29 11.65 9.59 -1.67
N GLU A 30 10.82 10.63 -1.54
CA GLU A 30 10.62 11.39 -0.30
C GLU A 30 9.21 11.20 0.29
N HIS A 31 8.19 10.95 -0.53
CA HIS A 31 6.80 10.88 -0.11
C HIS A 31 6.21 9.47 -0.26
N PHE A 32 5.83 8.87 0.87
CA PHE A 32 5.31 7.51 0.95
C PHE A 32 3.88 7.48 1.48
N LEU A 33 3.07 6.66 0.85
CA LEU A 33 1.76 6.25 1.35
C LEU A 33 1.84 4.78 1.75
N LEU A 34 1.41 4.45 2.96
CA LEU A 34 1.27 3.07 3.43
C LEU A 34 -0.21 2.73 3.56
N THR A 35 -0.56 1.52 3.14
CA THR A 35 -1.92 0.98 3.29
C THR A 35 -1.87 -0.53 3.45
N THR A 36 -2.95 -1.10 3.98
CA THR A 36 -3.11 -2.53 4.19
C THR A 36 -4.54 -2.99 3.90
N HIS A 37 -4.90 -4.22 4.29
CA HIS A 37 -6.20 -4.77 4.01
C HIS A 37 -7.33 -4.24 4.92
N ILE A 38 -8.56 -4.30 4.42
CA ILE A 38 -9.80 -4.16 5.19
C ILE A 38 -9.81 -5.09 6.40
N SER A 39 -10.40 -4.63 7.49
CA SER A 39 -10.38 -5.28 8.80
C SER A 39 -8.96 -5.68 9.20
N PRO A 40 -8.04 -4.70 9.31
CA PRO A 40 -6.62 -4.95 9.50
C PRO A 40 -6.36 -5.68 10.82
N ASP A 41 -5.40 -6.59 10.84
CA ASP A 41 -5.01 -7.30 12.04
C ASP A 41 -3.69 -6.78 12.64
N GLY A 42 -3.11 -7.54 13.56
CA GLY A 42 -1.86 -7.13 14.22
C GLY A 42 -0.65 -7.12 13.28
N ASP A 43 -0.62 -7.94 12.24
CA ASP A 43 0.50 -8.00 11.29
C ASP A 43 0.45 -6.81 10.34
N ALA A 44 -0.74 -6.57 9.77
CA ALA A 44 -1.07 -5.39 8.98
C ALA A 44 -0.68 -4.08 9.69
N ILE A 45 -1.28 -3.79 10.86
CA ILE A 45 -1.03 -2.56 11.61
C ILE A 45 0.42 -2.47 12.11
N GLY A 46 0.98 -3.60 12.57
CA GLY A 46 2.35 -3.67 13.05
C GLY A 46 3.36 -3.35 11.95
N SER A 47 3.14 -3.86 10.74
CA SER A 47 3.97 -3.64 9.56
C SER A 47 3.91 -2.19 9.10
N GLU A 48 2.72 -1.58 9.06
CA GLU A 48 2.55 -0.15 8.74
C GLU A 48 3.29 0.75 9.71
N LEU A 49 3.06 0.58 11.03
CA LEU A 49 3.70 1.40 12.05
C LEU A 49 5.22 1.19 12.07
N GLY A 50 5.68 -0.06 11.92
CA GLY A 50 7.09 -0.40 11.84
C GLY A 50 7.79 0.26 10.65
N LEU A 51 7.22 0.13 9.46
CA LEU A 51 7.77 0.72 8.25
C LEU A 51 7.69 2.25 8.28
N ALA A 52 6.58 2.83 8.74
CA ALA A 52 6.43 4.27 8.86
C ALA A 52 7.47 4.88 9.81
N ARG A 53 7.76 4.20 10.93
CA ARG A 53 8.84 4.61 11.85
C ARG A 53 10.19 4.61 11.18
N TYR A 54 10.51 3.55 10.44
CA TYR A 54 11.76 3.44 9.72
C TYR A 54 11.91 4.54 8.66
N LEU A 55 10.90 4.74 7.81
CA LEU A 55 10.91 5.77 6.78
C LEU A 55 11.01 7.18 7.36
N ARG A 56 10.25 7.48 8.42
CA ARG A 56 10.34 8.78 9.12
C ARG A 56 11.71 8.98 9.77
N HIS A 57 12.33 7.92 10.29
CA HIS A 57 13.70 7.98 10.83
C HIS A 57 14.73 8.35 9.74
N LEU A 58 14.49 7.95 8.49
CA LEU A 58 15.28 8.36 7.33
C LEU A 58 14.96 9.78 6.82
N GLY A 59 14.02 10.49 7.47
CA GLY A 59 13.61 11.85 7.08
C GLY A 59 12.51 11.91 6.03
N LYS A 60 11.92 10.77 5.64
CA LYS A 60 10.87 10.68 4.63
C LYS A 60 9.52 11.16 5.17
N SER A 61 8.67 11.66 4.29
CA SER A 61 7.26 11.98 4.58
C SER A 61 6.41 10.72 4.43
N VAL A 62 5.61 10.39 5.44
CA VAL A 62 4.84 9.13 5.45
C VAL A 62 3.42 9.37 5.95
N THR A 63 2.45 9.03 5.10
CA THR A 63 1.02 8.94 5.42
C THR A 63 0.64 7.46 5.55
N ILE A 64 -0.14 7.12 6.57
CA ILE A 64 -0.77 5.79 6.70
C ILE A 64 -2.27 6.02 6.53
N LEU A 65 -2.85 5.42 5.50
CA LEU A 65 -4.25 5.58 5.14
C LEU A 65 -4.85 4.22 4.83
N ASN A 66 -5.91 3.86 5.56
CA ASN A 66 -6.60 2.58 5.43
C ASN A 66 -8.08 2.78 5.11
N ASP A 67 -8.68 1.75 4.52
CA ASP A 67 -10.11 1.76 4.19
C ASP A 67 -10.97 1.61 5.45
N ASP A 68 -10.60 0.67 6.31
CA ASP A 68 -11.26 0.40 7.59
C ASP A 68 -10.54 1.08 8.76
N ASP A 69 -11.30 1.35 9.83
CA ASP A 69 -10.79 1.91 11.07
C ASP A 69 -9.74 1.01 11.75
N LEU A 70 -8.81 1.65 12.46
CA LEU A 70 -7.91 0.99 13.41
C LEU A 70 -8.73 0.20 14.45
N PRO A 71 -8.51 -1.12 14.59
CA PRO A 71 -9.21 -1.90 15.61
C PRO A 71 -8.89 -1.44 17.03
N ASP A 72 -9.91 -1.28 17.88
CA ASP A 72 -9.76 -0.82 19.27
C ASP A 72 -8.72 -1.62 20.08
N HIS A 73 -8.65 -2.93 19.84
CA HIS A 73 -7.73 -3.83 20.53
C HIS A 73 -6.26 -3.64 20.13
N LEU A 74 -6.00 -2.85 19.07
CA LEU A 74 -4.67 -2.46 18.59
C LEU A 74 -4.34 -1.00 18.88
N ALA A 75 -5.29 -0.20 19.40
CA ALA A 75 -5.09 1.22 19.69
C ALA A 75 -4.00 1.52 20.74
N TRP A 76 -3.58 0.50 21.50
CA TRP A 76 -2.45 0.61 22.44
C TRP A 76 -1.08 0.65 21.75
N LEU A 77 -1.00 0.25 20.46
CA LEU A 77 0.25 0.23 19.73
C LEU A 77 0.84 1.65 19.67
N PRO A 78 2.16 1.80 19.90
CA PRO A 78 2.80 3.10 19.81
C PRO A 78 2.57 3.76 18.44
N GLU A 79 2.04 4.98 18.45
CA GLU A 79 1.71 5.76 17.25
C GLU A 79 0.53 5.26 16.41
N ALA A 80 -0.29 4.34 16.93
CA ALA A 80 -1.49 3.88 16.22
C ALA A 80 -2.46 5.03 15.87
N GLY A 81 -2.51 6.10 16.68
CA GLY A 81 -3.30 7.31 16.38
C GLY A 81 -2.78 8.16 15.20
N ARG A 82 -1.75 7.70 14.48
CA ARG A 82 -1.30 8.30 13.20
C ARG A 82 -1.92 7.61 11.98
N ILE A 83 -2.66 6.53 12.18
CA ILE A 83 -3.36 5.82 11.11
C ILE A 83 -4.66 6.57 10.84
N GLU A 84 -4.85 6.95 9.59
CA GLU A 84 -6.07 7.60 9.13
C GLU A 84 -6.96 6.60 8.42
N THR A 85 -8.26 6.72 8.63
CA THR A 85 -9.28 5.99 7.86
C THR A 85 -9.70 6.86 6.68
N LEU A 86 -9.92 6.25 5.52
CA LEU A 86 -10.39 6.94 4.33
C LEU A 86 -11.72 7.66 4.59
N VAL A 87 -11.78 8.94 4.23
CA VAL A 87 -12.97 9.77 4.30
C VAL A 87 -13.24 10.35 2.92
N GLU A 88 -14.41 10.03 2.37
CA GLU A 88 -14.82 10.54 1.06
C GLU A 88 -14.78 12.07 1.01
N GLY A 89 -14.03 12.61 0.05
CA GLY A 89 -13.90 14.05 -0.16
C GLY A 89 -12.94 14.77 0.79
N ASP A 90 -12.19 14.07 1.63
CA ASP A 90 -11.17 14.71 2.45
C ASP A 90 -10.01 15.25 1.59
N VAL A 91 -9.82 16.57 1.66
CA VAL A 91 -8.85 17.30 0.83
C VAL A 91 -7.40 16.95 1.20
N ALA A 92 -7.13 16.67 2.47
CA ALA A 92 -5.79 16.33 2.92
C ALA A 92 -5.39 14.91 2.47
N GLN A 93 -6.32 13.95 2.55
CA GLN A 93 -6.11 12.58 2.07
C GLN A 93 -5.95 12.54 0.55
N GLN A 94 -6.81 13.25 -0.19
CA GLN A 94 -6.66 13.38 -1.65
C GLN A 94 -5.32 13.98 -2.05
N LYS A 95 -4.85 14.98 -1.29
CA LYS A 95 -3.53 15.57 -1.51
C LYS A 95 -2.41 14.57 -1.20
N ALA A 96 -2.50 13.82 -0.10
CA ALA A 96 -1.50 12.82 0.26
C ALA A 96 -1.41 11.69 -0.78
N LEU A 97 -2.55 11.22 -1.29
CA LEU A 97 -2.62 10.26 -2.40
C LEU A 97 -1.95 10.81 -3.67
N ALA A 98 -2.22 12.08 -4.02
CA ALA A 98 -1.65 12.70 -5.22
C ALA A 98 -0.16 13.07 -5.10
N GLU A 99 0.34 13.32 -3.89
CA GLU A 99 1.75 13.64 -3.63
C GLU A 99 2.61 12.41 -3.35
N ALA A 100 2.00 11.24 -3.15
CA ALA A 100 2.74 10.01 -2.92
C ALA A 100 3.56 9.63 -4.17
N GLU A 101 4.86 9.44 -3.98
CA GLU A 101 5.77 8.94 -5.02
C GLU A 101 5.86 7.42 -5.00
N VAL A 102 5.75 6.83 -3.80
CA VAL A 102 5.65 5.38 -3.60
C VAL A 102 4.48 5.03 -2.68
N ALA A 103 3.61 4.13 -3.14
CA ALA A 103 2.58 3.49 -2.33
C ALA A 103 3.07 2.10 -1.93
N VAL A 104 3.10 1.81 -0.64
CA VAL A 104 3.47 0.49 -0.12
C VAL A 104 2.22 -0.20 0.38
N VAL A 105 1.87 -1.30 -0.28
CA VAL A 105 0.76 -2.17 0.11
C VAL A 105 1.31 -3.30 0.97
N LEU A 106 0.86 -3.36 2.21
CA LEU A 106 1.36 -4.26 3.24
C LEU A 106 0.35 -5.35 3.54
N ASP A 107 0.83 -6.59 3.64
CA ASP A 107 0.07 -7.74 4.14
C ASP A 107 -1.18 -8.12 3.30
N THR A 108 -1.23 -7.66 2.05
CA THR A 108 -2.27 -8.06 1.11
C THR A 108 -1.85 -7.83 -0.33
N ASN A 109 -2.31 -8.69 -1.23
CA ASN A 109 -1.93 -8.68 -2.64
C ASN A 109 -3.11 -8.67 -3.62
N ALA A 110 -4.33 -8.49 -3.11
CA ALA A 110 -5.56 -8.42 -3.91
C ALA A 110 -6.23 -7.06 -3.76
N ALA A 111 -6.68 -6.43 -4.85
CA ALA A 111 -7.27 -5.10 -4.79
C ALA A 111 -8.55 -5.05 -3.95
N GLU A 112 -9.37 -6.10 -3.99
CA GLU A 112 -10.59 -6.17 -3.19
C GLU A 112 -10.33 -6.05 -1.69
N ARG A 113 -9.12 -6.42 -1.25
CA ARG A 113 -8.71 -6.31 0.14
C ARG A 113 -8.32 -4.90 0.53
N LEU A 114 -8.05 -3.99 -0.41
CA LEU A 114 -7.80 -2.57 -0.10
C LEU A 114 -9.09 -1.75 -0.02
N GLY A 115 -10.26 -2.34 -0.32
CA GLY A 115 -11.53 -1.61 -0.31
C GLY A 115 -11.56 -0.44 -1.30
N GLU A 116 -12.07 0.70 -0.86
CA GLU A 116 -12.20 1.91 -1.68
C GLU A 116 -10.83 2.58 -1.98
N LEU A 117 -9.77 2.23 -1.26
CA LEU A 117 -8.41 2.71 -1.53
C LEU A 117 -7.74 2.08 -2.74
N ALA A 118 -8.25 0.94 -3.24
CA ALA A 118 -7.61 0.23 -4.35
C ALA A 118 -7.48 1.11 -5.60
N GLU A 119 -8.55 1.81 -5.97
CA GLU A 119 -8.56 2.64 -7.18
C GLU A 119 -7.70 3.91 -7.05
N PRO A 120 -7.81 4.71 -5.96
CA PRO A 120 -6.91 5.84 -5.74
C PRO A 120 -5.43 5.46 -5.74
N VAL A 121 -5.06 4.32 -5.14
CA VAL A 121 -3.67 3.84 -5.12
C VAL A 121 -3.19 3.47 -6.52
N ARG A 122 -4.01 2.77 -7.32
CA ARG A 122 -3.67 2.38 -8.69
C ARG A 122 -3.57 3.54 -9.67
N GLN A 123 -4.38 4.58 -9.47
CA GLN A 123 -4.45 5.72 -10.39
C GLN A 123 -3.46 6.84 -10.08
N GLY A 124 -2.82 6.85 -8.90
CA GLY A 124 -2.03 7.97 -8.38
C GLY A 124 -0.81 8.39 -9.20
N GLY A 125 -0.41 7.62 -10.24
CA GLY A 125 0.86 7.83 -10.95
C GLY A 125 2.09 7.52 -10.09
N THR A 126 1.84 6.90 -8.94
CA THR A 126 2.75 6.49 -7.88
C THR A 126 3.31 5.09 -8.20
N GLU A 127 4.60 4.84 -7.91
CA GLU A 127 5.11 3.46 -7.96
C GLU A 127 4.49 2.62 -6.83
N VAL A 128 3.94 1.45 -7.15
CA VAL A 128 3.31 0.57 -6.16
C VAL A 128 4.23 -0.58 -5.78
N LEU A 129 4.66 -0.59 -4.52
CA LEU A 129 5.43 -1.66 -3.91
C LEU A 129 4.55 -2.58 -3.07
N LEU A 130 4.48 -3.85 -3.44
CA LEU A 130 3.91 -4.91 -2.60
C LEU A 130 4.94 -5.42 -1.60
N ILE A 131 4.60 -5.46 -0.31
CA ILE A 131 5.32 -6.21 0.72
C ILE A 131 4.33 -7.16 1.38
N ASP A 132 4.41 -8.43 1.02
CA ASP A 132 3.40 -9.41 1.38
C ASP A 132 3.99 -10.82 1.45
N HIS A 133 3.39 -11.66 2.29
CA HIS A 133 3.77 -13.05 2.51
C HIS A 133 2.73 -14.06 2.00
N HIS A 134 1.59 -13.58 1.49
CA HIS A 134 0.60 -14.42 0.85
C HIS A 134 1.06 -14.89 -0.53
N THR A 135 0.46 -15.98 -1.00
CA THR A 135 0.72 -16.52 -2.34
C THR A 135 -0.10 -15.79 -3.39
N GLU A 136 0.34 -15.87 -4.64
CA GLU A 136 -0.45 -15.47 -5.83
C GLU A 136 -0.87 -13.99 -5.85
N PRO A 137 0.09 -13.04 -5.90
CA PRO A 137 -0.26 -11.63 -6.01
C PRO A 137 -0.93 -11.32 -7.35
N GLU A 138 -1.84 -10.36 -7.34
CA GLU A 138 -2.32 -9.74 -8.57
C GLU A 138 -1.19 -9.00 -9.31
N ASP A 139 -1.41 -8.67 -10.57
CA ASP A 139 -0.40 -8.18 -11.52
C ASP A 139 -0.35 -6.65 -11.69
N TRP A 140 -0.96 -5.90 -10.76
CA TRP A 140 -1.04 -4.44 -10.82
C TRP A 140 0.04 -3.71 -10.02
N PHE A 141 0.88 -4.43 -9.28
CA PHE A 141 2.01 -3.85 -8.55
C PHE A 141 3.22 -3.69 -9.48
N ASP A 142 3.92 -2.56 -9.39
CA ASP A 142 5.17 -2.35 -10.14
C ASP A 142 6.28 -3.27 -9.59
N HIS A 143 6.31 -3.40 -8.27
CA HIS A 143 7.35 -4.10 -7.54
C HIS A 143 6.76 -5.01 -6.46
N ALA A 144 7.43 -6.12 -6.17
CA ALA A 144 7.02 -7.01 -5.09
C ALA A 144 8.20 -7.56 -4.29
N PHE A 145 8.17 -7.38 -2.97
CA PHE A 145 8.99 -8.11 -2.01
C PHE A 145 8.14 -9.18 -1.33
N GLN A 146 8.27 -10.42 -1.81
CA GLN A 146 7.52 -11.56 -1.30
C GLN A 146 8.46 -12.64 -0.76
N ARG A 147 8.09 -13.24 0.37
CA ARG A 147 8.83 -14.34 0.99
C ARG A 147 8.00 -15.59 1.14
#